data_AF-A0A4U3F043-F1
#
_entry.id   AF-A0A4U3F043-F1
#
_cell.length_a   1.000
_cell.length_b   1.000
_cell.length_c   1.000
_cell.angle_alpha   90.00
_cell.angle_beta   90.00
_cell.angle_gamma   90.00
#
_symmetry.space_group_name_H-M   'P 1'
#
loop_
_entity.id
_entity.type
_entity.pdbx_description
1 polymer ?
#
loop_
_entity_poly.entity_id
_entity_poly.type
_entity_poly.pdbx_seq_one_letter_code
_entity_poly.pdbx_strand_id
1 'polypeptide(L)'
;MTNNTRRVKQRLFSQSYNIGIYQDSLHIADVYMSVKYMTDNAYCVVRKEKIKGYLLKSILKLDKESRINPERVFRSAENNVVVDMPVFNENIIISKLAVNMDNTAYFDHAQDHYPAMVLMEAGKQNCQLWIYKSEVGVFPVLIEMKSNFFHYAELNKDVEIISVKTSDVPKSTMIFDVHLRQGGVAIAEMQYSFKVID
;
A
#
# COMPACT_ATOMS: atom_id res chain seq x y z
N MET A 1 11.69 -19.72 15.07
CA MET A 1 10.29 -19.31 14.85
C MET A 1 9.49 -19.65 16.09
N THR A 2 8.96 -18.65 16.80
CA THR A 2 8.01 -18.85 17.90
C THR A 2 6.62 -18.48 17.39
N ASN A 3 5.64 -19.36 17.61
CA ASN A 3 4.26 -19.17 17.15
C ASN A 3 3.31 -19.41 18.31
N ASN A 4 2.46 -18.42 18.60
CA ASN A 4 1.36 -18.55 19.55
C ASN A 4 0.05 -18.61 18.76
N THR A 5 -0.58 -19.79 18.76
CA THR A 5 -1.81 -20.06 18.02
C THR A 5 -2.97 -20.24 18.99
N ARG A 6 -4.05 -19.46 18.80
CA ARG A 6 -5.31 -19.65 19.53
C ARG A 6 -6.37 -20.23 18.60
N ARG A 7 -6.99 -21.33 19.02
CA ARG A 7 -8.14 -21.94 18.33
C ARG A 7 -9.38 -21.92 19.22
N VAL A 8 -10.55 -21.82 18.60
CA VAL A 8 -11.86 -22.07 19.23
C VAL A 8 -12.51 -23.21 18.47
N LYS A 9 -12.70 -24.36 19.12
CA LYS A 9 -12.98 -25.65 18.44
C LYS A 9 -11.89 -25.92 17.37
N GLN A 10 -12.27 -26.22 16.13
CA GLN A 10 -11.34 -26.48 15.02
C GLN A 10 -10.95 -25.22 14.23
N ARG A 11 -11.45 -24.03 14.59
CA ARG A 11 -11.19 -22.79 13.86
C ARG A 11 -10.04 -21.99 14.47
N LEU A 12 -9.13 -21.50 13.62
CA LEU A 12 -8.10 -20.55 13.99
C LEU A 12 -8.73 -19.20 14.36
N PHE A 13 -8.38 -18.66 15.52
CA PHE A 13 -8.97 -17.42 16.04
C PHE A 13 -7.96 -16.29 16.17
N SER A 14 -6.72 -16.59 16.53
CA SER A 14 -5.62 -15.62 16.45
C SER A 14 -4.29 -16.33 16.27
N GLN A 15 -3.32 -15.62 15.72
CA GLN A 15 -1.97 -16.13 15.54
C GLN A 15 -0.94 -15.01 15.66
N SER A 16 0.11 -15.27 16.41
CA SER A 16 1.25 -14.38 16.53
C SER A 16 2.51 -15.08 16.04
N TYR A 17 3.28 -14.39 15.21
CA TYR A 17 4.48 -14.86 14.56
C TYR A 17 5.63 -13.88 14.83
N ASN A 18 6.82 -14.44 15.04
CA ASN A 18 8.08 -13.72 14.94
C ASN A 18 8.98 -14.46 13.93
N ILE A 19 9.33 -13.76 12.85
CA ILE A 19 10.05 -14.30 11.69
C ILE A 19 11.32 -13.47 11.51
N GLY A 20 12.48 -14.10 11.73
CA GLY A 20 13.76 -13.53 11.31
C GLY A 20 14.01 -13.82 9.83
N ILE A 21 14.33 -12.79 9.05
CA ILE A 21 14.73 -12.87 7.65
C ILE A 21 16.25 -12.85 7.59
N TYR A 22 16.83 -13.83 6.90
CA TYR A 22 18.28 -13.99 6.76
C TYR A 22 18.65 -14.13 5.28
N GLN A 23 19.83 -13.61 4.93
CA GLN A 23 20.53 -13.95 3.69
C GLN A 23 21.83 -14.66 4.09
N ASP A 24 21.95 -15.93 3.71
CA ASP A 24 22.98 -16.84 4.25
C ASP A 24 22.94 -16.87 5.80
N SER A 25 23.98 -16.38 6.46
CA SER A 25 24.06 -16.22 7.92
C SER A 25 23.82 -14.78 8.40
N LEU A 26 23.62 -13.83 7.48
CA LEU A 26 23.38 -12.43 7.83
C LEU A 26 21.90 -12.21 8.14
N HIS A 27 21.61 -11.73 9.35
CA HIS A 27 20.26 -11.29 9.72
C HIS A 27 19.95 -9.98 9.01
N ILE A 28 18.85 -9.97 8.25
CA ILE A 28 18.40 -8.81 7.46
C ILE A 28 17.35 -8.02 8.23
N ALA A 29 16.34 -8.70 8.78
CA ALA A 29 15.22 -8.05 9.46
C ALA A 29 14.43 -9.03 10.34
N ASP A 30 13.67 -8.49 11.29
CA ASP A 30 12.63 -9.23 12.01
C ASP A 30 11.24 -8.76 11.57
N VAL A 31 10.33 -9.72 11.39
CA VAL A 31 8.92 -9.48 11.10
C VAL A 31 8.09 -10.03 12.25
N TYR A 32 7.43 -9.13 12.96
CA TYR A 32 6.42 -9.48 13.95
C TYR A 32 5.03 -9.30 13.37
N MET A 33 4.22 -10.36 13.44
CA MET A 33 2.84 -10.32 12.97
C MET A 33 1.92 -10.87 14.07
N SER A 34 0.82 -10.17 14.35
CA SER A 34 -0.23 -10.67 15.25
C SER A 34 -1.58 -10.44 14.61
N VAL A 35 -2.26 -11.52 14.26
CA VAL A 35 -3.55 -11.52 13.57
C VAL A 35 -4.64 -12.09 14.45
N LYS A 36 -5.83 -11.52 14.37
CA LYS A 36 -7.04 -12.03 15.01
C LYS A 36 -8.15 -12.08 13.98
N TYR A 37 -8.80 -13.24 13.87
CA TYR A 37 -9.83 -13.49 12.88
C TYR A 37 -11.20 -13.15 13.45
N MET A 38 -12.01 -12.46 12.63
CA MET A 38 -13.42 -12.22 12.93
C MET A 38 -14.27 -13.37 12.41
N THR A 39 -15.38 -13.65 13.10
CA THR A 39 -16.39 -14.59 12.58
C THR A 39 -17.19 -13.94 11.46
N ASP A 40 -17.75 -14.74 10.54
CA ASP A 40 -18.60 -14.24 9.45
C ASP A 40 -19.73 -13.34 9.95
N ASN A 41 -20.39 -13.71 11.06
CA ASN A 41 -21.47 -12.90 11.62
C ASN A 41 -20.96 -11.54 12.13
N ALA A 42 -19.80 -11.52 12.80
CA ALA A 42 -19.18 -10.27 13.24
C ALA A 42 -18.73 -9.42 12.06
N TYR A 43 -18.17 -10.05 11.03
CA TYR A 43 -17.78 -9.38 9.78
C TYR A 43 -18.99 -8.79 9.06
N CYS A 44 -20.08 -9.56 8.93
CA CYS A 44 -21.35 -9.08 8.39
C CYS A 44 -21.89 -7.90 9.19
N VAL A 45 -21.84 -7.91 10.52
CA VAL A 45 -22.29 -6.76 11.34
C VAL A 45 -21.46 -5.50 11.04
N VAL A 46 -20.14 -5.63 10.96
CA VAL A 46 -19.26 -4.49 10.62
C VAL A 46 -19.47 -4.01 9.17
N ARG A 47 -19.81 -4.92 8.24
CA ARG A 47 -20.05 -4.58 6.82
C ARG A 47 -21.51 -4.24 6.48
N LYS A 48 -22.48 -4.52 7.35
CA LYS A 48 -23.94 -4.58 7.06
C LYS A 48 -24.55 -3.28 6.52
N GLU A 49 -23.88 -2.14 6.68
CA GLU A 49 -24.37 -0.87 6.15
C GLU A 49 -23.99 -0.59 4.68
N LYS A 50 -23.05 -1.34 4.07
CA LYS A 50 -22.51 -0.98 2.74
C LYS A 50 -22.59 -2.05 1.65
N ILE A 51 -22.96 -3.30 1.94
CA ILE A 51 -22.95 -4.40 0.95
C ILE A 51 -24.22 -4.46 0.07
N LYS A 52 -25.28 -3.69 0.35
CA LYS A 52 -26.48 -3.68 -0.51
C LYS A 52 -26.25 -2.86 -1.78
N GLY A 53 -25.79 -3.54 -2.82
CA GLY A 53 -25.86 -3.07 -4.20
C GLY A 53 -24.54 -2.59 -4.76
N TYR A 54 -23.60 -3.49 -4.98
CA TYR A 54 -22.49 -3.23 -5.89
C TYR A 54 -22.83 -3.90 -7.22
N LEU A 55 -23.51 -3.15 -8.09
CA LEU A 55 -23.25 -3.31 -9.51
C LEU A 55 -21.76 -3.07 -9.70
N LEU A 56 -21.09 -4.01 -10.36
CA LEU A 56 -19.71 -3.91 -10.82
C LEU A 56 -19.59 -2.64 -11.67
N LYS A 57 -19.35 -1.48 -11.06
CA LYS A 57 -19.09 -0.26 -11.82
C LYS A 57 -17.81 -0.55 -12.59
N SER A 58 -17.87 -0.36 -13.90
CA SER A 58 -16.78 -0.66 -14.81
C SER A 58 -15.49 -0.14 -14.22
N ILE A 59 -14.61 -1.09 -13.92
CA ILE A 59 -13.19 -0.94 -13.63
C ILE A 59 -12.70 0.26 -14.44
N LEU A 60 -12.05 1.23 -13.79
CA LEU A 60 -11.29 2.26 -14.48
C LEU A 60 -10.46 1.55 -15.53
N LYS A 61 -10.88 1.62 -16.81
CA LYS A 61 -10.05 1.18 -17.91
C LYS A 61 -8.88 2.13 -17.86
N LEU A 62 -7.76 1.67 -17.31
CA LEU A 62 -6.51 2.40 -17.37
C LEU A 62 -6.30 2.72 -18.84
N ASP A 63 -6.30 4.00 -19.17
CA ASP A 63 -5.92 4.43 -20.49
C ASP A 63 -4.45 4.04 -20.67
N LYS A 64 -4.14 3.31 -21.74
CA LYS A 64 -2.77 2.86 -21.98
C LYS A 64 -1.82 4.05 -22.16
N GLU A 65 -2.34 5.17 -22.66
CA GLU A 65 -1.54 6.38 -22.91
C GLU A 65 -1.26 7.18 -21.63
N SER A 66 -2.05 7.02 -20.56
CA SER A 66 -1.81 7.72 -19.30
C SER A 66 -0.88 6.96 -18.35
N ARG A 67 -0.63 5.67 -18.60
CA ARG A 67 0.12 4.81 -17.68
C ARG A 67 1.52 5.32 -17.39
N ILE A 68 1.86 5.30 -16.11
CA ILE A 68 3.20 5.56 -15.62
C ILE A 68 4.16 4.47 -16.11
N ASN A 69 5.26 4.90 -16.74
CA ASN A 69 6.37 4.01 -17.08
C ASN A 69 6.93 3.38 -15.79
N PRO A 70 7.05 2.03 -15.71
CA PRO A 70 7.54 1.31 -14.54
C PRO A 70 8.84 1.85 -13.94
N GLU A 71 9.77 2.31 -14.77
CA GLU A 71 11.08 2.82 -14.32
C GLU A 71 10.94 4.05 -13.43
N ARG A 72 9.89 4.87 -13.64
CA ARG A 72 9.61 6.06 -12.82
C ARG A 72 9.21 5.74 -11.38
N VAL A 73 8.82 4.49 -11.13
CA VAL A 73 8.51 3.94 -9.79
C VAL A 73 9.45 2.80 -9.41
N PHE A 74 10.60 2.70 -10.10
CA PHE A 74 11.62 1.68 -9.86
C PHE A 74 11.05 0.25 -9.95
N ARG A 75 10.19 0.00 -10.94
CA ARG A 75 9.68 -1.34 -11.30
C ARG A 75 10.13 -1.68 -12.72
N SER A 76 10.16 -2.98 -13.02
CA SER A 76 10.51 -3.51 -14.34
C SER A 76 9.31 -3.86 -15.22
N ALA A 77 8.10 -3.93 -14.64
CA ALA A 77 6.90 -4.40 -15.34
C ALA A 77 5.67 -3.55 -15.00
N GLU A 78 4.85 -3.27 -16.02
CA GLU A 78 3.66 -2.41 -15.90
C GLU A 78 2.60 -2.95 -14.94
N ASN A 79 2.47 -4.27 -14.83
CA ASN A 79 1.51 -4.91 -13.92
C ASN A 79 1.83 -4.67 -12.42
N ASN A 80 3.06 -4.22 -12.13
CA ASN A 80 3.50 -3.88 -10.79
C ASN A 80 3.39 -2.37 -10.51
N VAL A 81 2.92 -1.57 -11.46
CA VAL A 81 2.63 -0.14 -11.24
C VAL A 81 1.19 -0.02 -10.75
N VAL A 82 0.99 0.63 -9.61
CA VAL A 82 -0.32 0.75 -8.95
C VAL A 82 -0.79 2.20 -8.76
N VAL A 83 -0.09 3.16 -9.36
CA VAL A 83 -0.40 4.59 -9.31
C VAL A 83 -0.55 5.16 -10.71
N ASP A 84 -1.45 6.11 -10.87
CA ASP A 84 -1.68 6.82 -12.14
C ASP A 84 -2.13 8.27 -11.92
N MET A 85 -2.16 9.06 -13.00
CA MET A 85 -2.61 10.45 -13.03
C MET A 85 -1.89 11.38 -12.02
N PRO A 86 -0.54 11.40 -11.97
CA PRO A 86 0.18 12.20 -11.00
C PRO A 86 0.07 13.70 -11.32
N VAL A 87 -0.25 14.48 -10.30
CA VAL A 87 -0.19 15.94 -10.30
C VAL A 87 0.90 16.34 -9.31
N PHE A 88 1.90 17.06 -9.81
CA PHE A 88 3.06 17.47 -9.02
C PHE A 88 2.94 18.94 -8.60
N ASN A 89 3.34 19.20 -7.37
CA ASN A 89 3.71 20.50 -6.82
C ASN A 89 5.11 20.36 -6.18
N GLU A 90 5.73 21.44 -5.72
CA GLU A 90 7.11 21.46 -5.20
C GLU A 90 7.40 20.31 -4.23
N ASN A 91 6.63 20.19 -3.14
CA ASN A 91 6.83 19.16 -2.11
C ASN A 91 5.69 18.13 -2.04
N ILE A 92 4.75 18.16 -3.00
CA ILE A 92 3.54 17.34 -2.95
C ILE A 92 3.34 16.63 -4.29
N ILE A 93 2.97 15.36 -4.23
CA ILE A 93 2.45 14.62 -5.37
C ILE A 93 1.11 14.00 -5.03
N ILE A 94 0.13 14.21 -5.90
CA ILE A 94 -1.20 13.62 -5.79
C ILE A 94 -1.39 12.67 -6.97
N SER A 95 -1.74 11.43 -6.70
CA SER A 95 -2.03 10.42 -7.72
C SER A 95 -3.30 9.65 -7.36
N LYS A 96 -3.78 8.81 -8.28
CA LYS A 96 -4.84 7.85 -8.03
C LYS A 96 -4.31 6.43 -7.95
N LEU A 97 -4.96 5.60 -7.13
CA LEU A 97 -4.74 4.16 -7.14
C LEU A 97 -5.23 3.58 -8.47
N ALA A 98 -4.38 2.82 -9.13
CA ALA A 98 -4.66 2.21 -10.41
C ALA A 98 -4.06 0.80 -10.47
N VAL A 99 -4.73 -0.17 -9.83
CA VAL A 99 -4.24 -1.54 -9.71
C VAL A 99 -4.89 -2.45 -10.75
N ASN A 100 -4.12 -3.39 -11.29
CA ASN A 100 -4.68 -4.50 -12.08
C ASN A 100 -5.36 -5.50 -11.13
N MET A 101 -6.69 -5.57 -11.17
CA MET A 101 -7.48 -6.48 -10.34
C MET A 101 -7.26 -7.96 -10.67
N ASP A 102 -6.75 -8.27 -11.86
CA ASP A 102 -6.40 -9.64 -12.27
C ASP A 102 -5.00 -10.06 -11.79
N ASN A 103 -4.26 -9.17 -11.12
CA ASN A 103 -2.94 -9.50 -10.58
C ASN A 103 -3.09 -10.32 -9.30
N THR A 104 -2.85 -11.63 -9.40
CA THR A 104 -2.95 -12.58 -8.29
C THR A 104 -1.96 -12.33 -7.16
N ALA A 105 -0.89 -11.55 -7.39
CA ALA A 105 0.02 -11.14 -6.33
C ALA A 105 -0.60 -10.07 -5.42
N TYR A 106 -1.59 -9.33 -5.92
CA TYR A 106 -2.35 -8.34 -5.15
C TYR A 106 -3.70 -8.87 -4.69
N PHE A 107 -4.32 -9.77 -5.47
CA PHE A 107 -5.63 -10.35 -5.17
C PHE A 107 -5.54 -11.88 -5.27
N ASP A 108 -5.17 -12.53 -4.16
CA ASP A 108 -5.08 -13.99 -4.04
C ASP A 108 -6.44 -14.66 -3.79
N HIS A 109 -7.46 -13.88 -3.46
CA HIS A 109 -8.86 -14.30 -3.36
C HIS A 109 -9.80 -13.13 -3.66
N ALA A 110 -11.08 -13.43 -3.86
CA ALA A 110 -12.10 -12.42 -4.05
C ALA A 110 -12.17 -11.50 -2.81
N GLN A 111 -11.92 -10.22 -3.02
CA GLN A 111 -12.02 -9.17 -2.01
C GLN A 111 -13.19 -8.25 -2.31
N ASP A 112 -13.76 -7.64 -1.29
CA ASP A 112 -14.74 -6.55 -1.42
C ASP A 112 -14.13 -5.15 -1.20
N HIS A 113 -12.82 -5.09 -0.92
CA HIS A 113 -12.05 -3.88 -0.70
C HIS A 113 -10.58 -4.07 -1.13
N TYR A 114 -9.82 -2.99 -1.28
CA TYR A 114 -8.40 -3.08 -1.60
C TYR A 114 -7.60 -3.60 -0.39
N PRO A 115 -6.71 -4.60 -0.57
CA PRO A 115 -5.81 -5.06 0.49
C PRO A 115 -4.88 -3.95 0.99
N ALA A 116 -4.59 -3.94 2.29
CA ALA A 116 -3.68 -2.97 2.91
C ALA A 116 -2.31 -2.92 2.21
N MET A 117 -1.79 -4.07 1.78
CA MET A 117 -0.51 -4.15 1.07
C MET A 117 -0.52 -3.41 -0.28
N VAL A 118 -1.65 -3.41 -0.99
CA VAL A 118 -1.81 -2.65 -2.25
C VAL A 118 -1.78 -1.16 -1.97
N LEU A 119 -2.45 -0.73 -0.89
CA LEU A 119 -2.47 0.67 -0.44
C LEU A 119 -1.08 1.16 -0.02
N MET A 120 -0.31 0.31 0.67
CA MET A 120 1.08 0.61 1.02
C MET A 120 1.97 0.69 -0.22
N GLU A 121 1.83 -0.25 -1.15
CA GLU A 121 2.59 -0.21 -2.40
C GLU A 121 2.29 1.08 -3.19
N ALA A 122 1.04 1.52 -3.21
CA ALA A 122 0.63 2.75 -3.85
C ALA A 122 1.23 4.00 -3.19
N GLY A 123 1.24 4.06 -1.85
CA GLY A 123 1.91 5.14 -1.12
C GLY A 123 3.42 5.21 -1.44
N LYS A 124 4.09 4.05 -1.42
CA LYS A 124 5.52 3.93 -1.76
C LYS A 124 5.81 4.40 -3.19
N GLN A 125 5.03 3.93 -4.16
CA GLN A 125 5.21 4.31 -5.56
C GLN A 125 4.96 5.79 -5.82
N ASN A 126 4.00 6.39 -5.11
CA ASN A 126 3.74 7.82 -5.20
C ASN A 126 4.94 8.65 -4.69
N CYS A 127 5.56 8.25 -3.57
CA CYS A 127 6.81 8.85 -3.12
C CYS A 127 7.95 8.66 -4.13
N GLN A 128 8.09 7.44 -4.67
CA GLN A 128 9.11 7.12 -5.66
C GLN A 128 8.96 7.95 -6.96
N LEU A 129 7.72 8.22 -7.40
CA LEU A 129 7.46 9.12 -8.52
C LEU A 129 7.98 10.54 -8.26
N TRP A 130 7.78 11.06 -7.04
CA TRP A 130 8.32 12.37 -6.67
C TRP A 130 9.85 12.35 -6.71
N ILE A 131 10.48 11.33 -6.12
CA ILE A 131 11.95 11.20 -6.10
C ILE A 131 12.50 11.13 -7.52
N TYR A 132 11.94 10.26 -8.38
CA TYR A 132 12.39 10.13 -9.77
C TYR A 132 12.34 11.47 -10.54
N LYS A 133 11.31 12.29 -10.29
CA LYS A 133 11.15 13.58 -10.96
C LYS A 133 12.09 14.65 -10.41
N SER A 134 12.27 14.69 -9.09
CA SER A 134 12.98 15.78 -8.40
C SER A 134 14.48 15.52 -8.21
N GLU A 135 14.92 14.26 -8.24
CA GLU A 135 16.26 13.83 -7.85
C GLU A 135 16.87 12.94 -8.94
N VAL A 136 17.60 13.55 -9.87
CA VAL A 136 18.14 12.85 -11.05
C VAL A 136 19.27 11.91 -10.64
N GLY A 137 19.21 10.66 -11.11
CA GLY A 137 20.26 9.66 -10.89
C GLY A 137 20.20 8.94 -9.55
N VAL A 138 19.22 9.26 -8.71
CA VAL A 138 19.06 8.71 -7.36
C VAL A 138 18.28 7.39 -7.39
N PHE A 139 18.77 6.39 -6.66
CA PHE A 139 18.00 5.17 -6.35
C PHE A 139 17.49 5.20 -4.89
N PRO A 140 16.15 5.26 -4.66
CA PRO A 140 15.59 5.31 -3.33
C PRO A 140 15.41 3.91 -2.73
N VAL A 141 16.06 3.68 -1.59
CA VAL A 141 15.91 2.47 -0.77
C VAL A 141 14.99 2.77 0.40
N LEU A 142 13.83 2.13 0.45
CA LEU A 142 12.92 2.23 1.61
C LEU A 142 13.59 1.60 2.84
N ILE A 143 13.82 2.39 3.89
CA ILE A 143 14.45 1.93 5.14
C ILE A 143 13.47 1.84 6.31
N GLU A 144 12.37 2.59 6.28
CA GLU A 144 11.35 2.55 7.32
C GLU A 144 9.97 2.89 6.73
N MET A 145 8.93 2.21 7.21
CA MET A 145 7.54 2.56 6.94
C MET A 145 6.70 2.44 8.22
N LYS A 146 5.84 3.43 8.46
CA LYS A 146 4.78 3.37 9.46
C LYS A 146 3.45 3.55 8.77
N SER A 147 2.42 2.84 9.21
CA SER A 147 1.09 2.92 8.59
C SER A 147 -0.04 2.72 9.60
N ASN A 148 -1.09 3.52 9.49
CA ASN A 148 -2.35 3.38 10.22
C ASN A 148 -3.50 3.30 9.21
N PHE A 149 -4.43 2.36 9.42
CA PHE A 149 -5.60 2.17 8.58
C PHE A 149 -6.87 2.40 9.40
N PHE A 150 -7.75 3.27 8.93
CA PHE A 150 -8.95 3.69 9.66
C PHE A 150 -10.23 3.10 9.05
N HIS A 151 -10.25 2.94 7.73
CA HIS A 151 -11.43 2.48 6.99
C HIS A 151 -11.06 1.53 5.84
N TYR A 152 -12.01 0.71 5.42
CA TYR A 152 -11.88 -0.08 4.20
C TYR A 152 -11.87 0.82 2.97
N ALA A 153 -10.94 0.56 2.05
CA ALA A 153 -10.91 1.17 0.73
C ALA A 153 -11.79 0.35 -0.23
N GLU A 154 -13.01 0.80 -0.52
CA GLU A 154 -13.97 0.03 -1.32
C GLU A 154 -13.53 -0.02 -2.80
N LEU A 155 -13.80 -1.12 -3.51
CA LEU A 155 -13.35 -1.29 -4.90
C LEU A 155 -14.02 -0.34 -5.92
N ASN A 156 -15.21 0.20 -5.59
CA ASN A 156 -16.01 0.99 -6.54
C ASN A 156 -15.81 2.50 -6.48
N LYS A 157 -14.84 2.99 -5.69
CA LYS A 157 -14.52 4.42 -5.65
C LYS A 157 -13.03 4.63 -5.79
N ASP A 158 -12.67 5.75 -6.41
CA ASP A 158 -11.28 6.16 -6.57
C ASP A 158 -10.62 6.40 -5.22
N VAL A 159 -9.40 5.87 -5.06
CA VAL A 159 -8.53 6.20 -3.93
C VAL A 159 -7.53 7.24 -4.42
N GLU A 160 -7.52 8.39 -3.75
CA GLU A 160 -6.53 9.44 -3.92
C GLU A 160 -5.34 9.18 -2.98
N ILE A 161 -4.14 9.37 -3.50
CA ILE A 161 -2.87 9.17 -2.80
C ILE A 161 -2.17 10.52 -2.77
N ILE A 162 -1.99 11.09 -1.58
CA ILE A 162 -1.36 12.39 -1.39
C ILE A 162 -0.06 12.14 -0.64
N SER A 163 1.08 12.34 -1.28
CA SER A 163 2.40 12.26 -0.62
C SER A 163 2.99 13.65 -0.48
N VAL A 164 3.43 13.98 0.72
CA VAL A 164 4.06 15.27 1.08
C VAL A 164 5.47 14.97 1.57
N LYS A 165 6.49 15.54 0.92
CA LYS A 165 7.87 15.50 1.40
C LYS A 165 7.96 16.42 2.62
N THR A 166 8.30 15.86 3.79
CA THR A 166 8.27 16.60 5.06
C THR A 166 9.63 17.01 5.57
N SER A 167 10.71 16.35 5.17
CA SER A 167 12.08 16.77 5.50
C SER A 167 13.16 16.00 4.73
N ASP A 168 14.34 16.62 4.64
CA ASP A 168 15.63 15.99 4.32
C ASP A 168 16.42 15.82 5.63
N VAL A 169 16.21 14.72 6.36
CA VAL A 169 16.97 14.43 7.59
C VAL A 169 18.28 13.72 7.18
N PRO A 170 19.39 13.94 7.88
CA PRO A 170 20.69 14.38 7.31
C PRO A 170 21.01 13.88 5.88
N LYS A 171 21.07 14.83 4.91
CA LYS A 171 21.59 14.80 3.51
C LYS A 171 21.31 13.60 2.59
N SER A 172 20.82 12.47 3.08
CA SER A 172 20.68 11.21 2.34
C SER A 172 19.39 10.45 2.67
N THR A 173 18.53 10.99 3.53
CA THR A 173 17.23 10.38 3.85
C THR A 173 16.10 11.34 3.56
N MET A 174 15.15 10.91 2.72
CA MET A 174 13.93 11.64 2.39
C MET A 174 12.75 11.03 3.13
N ILE A 175 11.98 11.88 3.81
CA ILE A 175 10.79 11.46 4.56
C ILE A 175 9.55 12.00 3.87
N PHE A 176 8.56 11.12 3.69
CA PHE A 176 7.25 11.44 3.14
C PHE A 176 6.16 11.06 4.11
N ASP A 177 5.24 11.98 4.35
CA ASP A 177 3.93 11.67 4.91
C ASP A 177 2.95 11.42 3.76
N VAL A 178 2.19 10.33 3.84
CA VAL A 178 1.28 9.87 2.79
C VAL A 178 -0.11 9.68 3.37
N HIS A 179 -1.09 10.31 2.73
CA HIS A 179 -2.50 10.21 3.09
C HIS A 179 -3.27 9.55 1.96
N LEU A 180 -4.07 8.53 2.29
CA LEU A 180 -5.00 7.91 1.37
C LEU A 180 -6.41 8.38 1.66
N ARG A 181 -7.13 8.82 0.64
CA ARG A 181 -8.51 9.31 0.76
C ARG A 181 -9.43 8.67 -0.26
N GLN A 182 -10.68 8.48 0.11
CA GLN A 182 -11.71 7.97 -0.79
C GLN A 182 -13.01 8.75 -0.56
N GLY A 183 -13.43 9.54 -1.57
CA GLY A 183 -14.60 10.42 -1.46
C GLY A 183 -14.51 11.42 -0.29
N GLY A 184 -13.31 11.99 -0.06
CA GLY A 184 -13.04 12.95 1.02
C GLY A 184 -12.81 12.33 2.40
N VAL A 185 -13.01 11.02 2.57
CA VAL A 185 -12.77 10.31 3.84
C VAL A 185 -11.34 9.80 3.88
N ALA A 186 -10.62 10.04 4.98
CA ALA A 186 -9.30 9.47 5.21
C ALA A 186 -9.41 7.95 5.39
N ILE A 187 -8.63 7.18 4.63
CA ILE A 187 -8.63 5.71 4.65
C ILE A 187 -7.43 5.20 5.42
N ALA A 188 -6.26 5.78 5.16
CA ALA A 188 -5.02 5.41 5.81
C ALA A 188 -4.05 6.59 5.83
N GLU A 189 -3.11 6.54 6.77
CA GLU A 189 -1.98 7.44 6.88
C GLU A 189 -0.70 6.62 6.99
N MET A 190 0.34 7.06 6.32
CA MET A 190 1.61 6.37 6.28
C MET A 190 2.76 7.37 6.31
N GLN A 191 3.91 6.92 6.81
CA GLN A 191 5.16 7.64 6.72
C GLN A 191 6.20 6.71 6.10
N TYR A 192 6.92 7.21 5.10
CA TYR A 192 7.99 6.50 4.42
C TYR A 192 9.31 7.23 4.59
N SER A 193 10.36 6.50 4.96
CA SER A 193 11.74 6.99 5.00
C SER A 193 12.54 6.27 3.93
N PHE A 194 13.07 7.02 2.96
CA PHE A 194 13.91 6.50 1.90
C PHE A 194 15.35 6.97 2.09
N LYS A 195 16.29 6.03 2.12
CA LYS A 195 17.71 6.35 1.94
C LYS A 195 18.00 6.47 0.44
N VAL A 196 18.58 7.59 0.06
CA VAL A 196 19.04 7.88 -1.29
C VAL A 196 20.48 7.40 -1.44
N ILE A 197 20.72 6.60 -2.48
CA ILE A 197 22.05 6.13 -2.86
C ILE A 197 22.36 6.70 -4.25
N ASP A 198 23.53 7.32 -4.36
CA ASP A 198 24.12 7.84 -5.62
C ASP A 198 24.57 6.69 -6.55
#